data_AF-A0A969LHZ5-F1
#
_entry.id   AF-A0A969LHZ5-F1
#
_cell.length_a   1.000
_cell.length_b   1.000
_cell.length_c   1.000
_cell.angle_alpha   90.00
_cell.angle_beta   90.00
_cell.angle_gamma   90.00
#
_symmetry.space_group_name_H-M   'P 1'
#
loop_
_entity.id
_entity.type
_entity.pdbx_description
1 polymer ?
#
loop_
_entity_poly.entity_id
_entity_poly.type
_entity_poly.pdbx_seq_one_letter_code
_entity_poly.pdbx_strand_id
1 'polypeptide(L)'
;MPALLSSRGGLLLLLLILGGCSAFNDAGEARLCRLLIPVLNSEGSGARILSTQRLTGDRGVRLLYRVDAGDTETRLRSLTCRFDPLRSGAAEPRHLVRVDTEEGALSSARLYFLKRFWLESPGAATADPAPIANASEVTEISAPQQ
;
A
#
# COMPACT_ATOMS: atom_id res chain seq x y z
N MET A 1 48.76 27.54 1.18
CA MET A 1 47.48 27.19 1.85
C MET A 1 46.32 27.29 0.86
N PRO A 2 45.96 26.21 0.15
CA PRO A 2 44.57 26.06 -0.28
C PRO A 2 44.13 24.59 -0.25
N ALA A 3 43.39 24.16 0.78
CA ALA A 3 42.82 22.81 0.79
C ALA A 3 41.62 22.72 1.74
N LEU A 4 40.57 23.53 1.54
CA LEU A 4 39.31 23.36 2.29
C LEU A 4 38.03 23.58 1.46
N LEU A 5 38.11 23.89 0.16
CA LEU A 5 36.90 24.19 -0.64
C LEU A 5 36.18 22.95 -1.23
N SER A 6 36.83 21.78 -1.32
CA SER A 6 36.25 20.60 -1.97
C SER A 6 35.30 19.76 -1.11
N SER A 7 35.20 20.04 0.20
CA SER A 7 34.38 19.22 1.12
C SER A 7 32.87 19.54 1.05
N ARG A 8 32.49 20.69 0.47
CA ARG A 8 31.08 21.09 0.37
C ARG A 8 30.32 20.39 -0.75
N GLY A 9 31.00 19.96 -1.82
CA GLY A 9 30.36 19.32 -2.97
C GLY A 9 29.86 17.90 -2.68
N GLY A 10 30.65 17.11 -1.95
CA GLY A 10 30.28 15.73 -1.58
C GLY A 10 29.09 15.67 -0.64
N LEU A 11 28.97 16.63 0.29
CA LEU A 11 27.86 16.67 1.24
C LEU A 11 26.52 17.01 0.56
N LEU A 12 26.52 17.92 -0.42
CA LEU A 12 25.31 18.21 -1.20
C LEU A 12 24.87 17.01 -2.03
N LEU A 13 25.81 16.32 -2.67
CA LEU A 13 25.47 15.13 -3.47
C LEU A 13 24.86 14.03 -2.59
N LEU A 14 25.40 13.82 -1.38
CA LEU A 14 24.88 12.85 -0.40
C LEU A 14 23.48 13.21 0.10
N LEU A 15 23.20 14.49 0.35
CA LEU A 15 21.88 14.97 0.78
C LEU A 15 20.78 14.77 -0.29
N LEU A 16 21.12 14.84 -1.59
CA LEU A 16 20.17 14.53 -2.66
C LEU A 16 19.77 13.05 -2.71
N ILE A 17 20.66 12.14 -2.29
CA ILE A 17 20.38 10.69 -2.31
C ILE A 17 19.46 10.27 -1.15
N LEU A 18 19.46 11.00 -0.03
CA LEU A 18 18.63 10.69 1.15
C LEU A 18 17.15 11.13 1.00
N GLY A 19 16.82 11.97 0.01
CA GLY A 19 15.45 12.46 -0.20
C GLY A 19 14.44 11.44 -0.76
N GLY A 20 14.90 10.26 -1.19
CA GLY A 20 14.09 9.28 -1.91
C GLY A 20 13.24 8.32 -1.06
N CYS A 21 13.43 8.26 0.27
CA CYS A 21 12.84 7.18 1.09
C CYS A 21 11.44 7.47 1.67
N SER A 22 10.74 8.52 1.24
CA SER A 22 9.35 8.78 1.69
C SER A 22 8.30 7.83 1.05
N ALA A 23 8.72 6.95 0.13
CA ALA A 23 7.88 5.92 -0.45
C ALA A 23 7.53 4.77 0.54
N PHE A 24 8.33 4.58 1.60
CA PHE A 24 8.16 3.42 2.50
C PHE A 24 6.91 3.52 3.39
N ASN A 25 6.51 4.73 3.82
CA ASN A 25 5.28 4.92 4.62
C ASN A 25 4.00 4.64 3.79
N ASP A 26 4.05 4.91 2.50
CA ASP A 26 2.92 4.73 1.57
C ASP A 26 2.77 3.28 1.11
N ALA A 27 3.88 2.53 1.06
CA ALA A 27 3.84 1.11 0.72
C ALA A 27 2.90 0.30 1.64
N GLY A 28 2.86 0.64 2.93
CA GLY A 28 1.95 0.01 3.89
C GLY A 28 0.48 0.36 3.65
N GLU A 29 0.17 1.64 3.44
CA GLU A 29 -1.20 2.12 3.21
C GLU A 29 -1.78 1.62 1.89
N ALA A 30 -0.97 1.66 0.82
CA ALA A 30 -1.34 1.12 -0.47
C ALA A 30 -1.60 -0.38 -0.39
N ARG A 31 -0.75 -1.14 0.32
CA ARG A 31 -0.96 -2.56 0.59
C ARG A 31 -2.26 -2.79 1.35
N LEU A 32 -2.48 -2.05 2.45
CA LEU A 32 -3.68 -2.19 3.25
C LEU A 32 -4.94 -1.92 2.41
N CYS A 33 -4.94 -0.86 1.60
CA CYS A 33 -6.06 -0.56 0.71
C CYS A 33 -6.33 -1.71 -0.28
N ARG A 34 -5.26 -2.31 -0.81
CA ARG A 34 -5.32 -3.45 -1.72
C ARG A 34 -5.93 -4.71 -1.10
N LEU A 35 -5.64 -4.95 0.17
CA LEU A 35 -6.18 -6.10 0.90
C LEU A 35 -7.70 -6.06 0.99
N LEU A 36 -8.35 -4.92 0.78
CA LEU A 36 -9.81 -4.84 0.76
C LEU A 36 -10.40 -5.35 -0.55
N ILE A 37 -9.64 -5.39 -1.65
CA ILE A 37 -10.16 -5.74 -2.97
C ILE A 37 -10.83 -7.13 -2.98
N PRO A 38 -10.22 -8.20 -2.43
CA PRO A 38 -10.83 -9.54 -2.50
C PRO A 38 -12.20 -9.63 -1.82
N VAL A 39 -12.37 -9.05 -0.64
CA VAL A 39 -13.63 -9.13 0.13
C VAL A 39 -14.69 -8.13 -0.34
N LEU A 40 -14.30 -7.11 -1.09
CA LEU A 40 -15.24 -6.17 -1.73
C LEU A 40 -15.76 -6.68 -3.08
N ASN A 41 -15.18 -7.75 -3.62
CA ASN A 41 -15.58 -8.37 -4.87
C ASN A 41 -16.02 -9.83 -4.60
N SER A 42 -16.66 -10.46 -5.59
CA SER A 42 -17.12 -11.85 -5.45
C SER A 42 -15.93 -12.80 -5.29
N GLU A 43 -16.09 -13.85 -4.49
CA GLU A 43 -15.04 -14.86 -4.31
C GLU A 43 -14.61 -15.46 -5.67
N GLY A 44 -13.30 -15.56 -5.90
CA GLY A 44 -12.73 -16.15 -7.11
C GLY A 44 -12.51 -15.20 -8.29
N SER A 45 -12.96 -13.93 -8.24
CA SER A 45 -12.63 -12.96 -9.30
C SER A 45 -11.15 -12.54 -9.19
N GLY A 46 -10.37 -12.80 -10.23
CA GLY A 46 -9.02 -12.23 -10.36
C GLY A 46 -9.09 -10.71 -10.38
N ALA A 47 -8.24 -10.05 -9.59
CA ALA A 47 -8.14 -8.59 -9.58
C ALA A 47 -6.76 -8.15 -10.07
N ARG A 48 -6.71 -7.24 -11.04
CA ARG A 48 -5.46 -6.63 -11.51
C ARG A 48 -5.50 -5.13 -11.30
N ILE A 49 -4.49 -4.62 -10.61
CA ILE A 49 -4.34 -3.20 -10.34
C ILE A 49 -3.77 -2.51 -11.56
N LEU A 50 -4.39 -1.39 -11.91
CA LEU A 50 -4.00 -0.55 -13.03
C LEU A 50 -3.26 0.70 -12.55
N SER A 51 -3.66 1.25 -11.40
CA SER A 51 -3.02 2.44 -10.83
C SER A 51 -3.16 2.49 -9.31
N THR A 52 -2.16 3.06 -8.66
CA THR A 52 -2.14 3.43 -7.25
C THR A 52 -1.73 4.90 -7.17
N GLN A 53 -2.56 5.74 -6.57
CA GLN A 53 -2.35 7.19 -6.47
C GLN A 53 -2.54 7.65 -5.04
N ARG A 54 -1.73 8.61 -4.58
CA ARG A 54 -2.02 9.32 -3.33
C ARG A 54 -3.12 10.35 -3.54
N LEU A 55 -3.90 10.59 -2.50
CA LEU A 55 -4.82 11.70 -2.48
C LEU A 55 -4.07 13.02 -2.23
N THR A 56 -4.45 14.07 -2.96
CA THR A 56 -3.94 15.42 -2.71
C THR A 56 -4.66 16.03 -1.51
N GLY A 57 -3.91 16.54 -0.53
CA GLY A 57 -4.45 17.25 0.64
C GLY A 57 -5.00 16.35 1.75
N ASP A 58 -5.12 15.04 1.51
CA ASP A 58 -5.56 14.03 2.48
C ASP A 58 -4.52 12.91 2.60
N ARG A 59 -4.48 12.25 3.75
CA ARG A 59 -3.75 10.98 3.88
C ARG A 59 -4.61 9.84 3.36
N GLY A 60 -4.34 9.40 2.14
CA GLY A 60 -5.09 8.34 1.51
C GLY A 60 -4.53 7.87 0.20
N VAL A 61 -5.04 6.72 -0.23
CA VAL A 61 -4.67 6.05 -1.47
C VAL A 61 -5.94 5.79 -2.28
N ARG A 62 -5.88 6.07 -3.58
CA ARG A 62 -6.86 5.68 -4.59
C ARG A 62 -6.26 4.59 -5.47
N LEU A 63 -6.97 3.48 -5.58
CA LEU A 63 -6.66 2.37 -6.47
C LEU A 63 -7.64 2.36 -7.63
N LEU A 64 -7.13 2.12 -8.84
CA LEU A 64 -7.92 1.76 -10.00
C LEU A 64 -7.54 0.33 -10.38
N TYR A 65 -8.52 -0.55 -10.54
CA TYR A 65 -8.29 -1.97 -10.79
C TYR A 65 -9.39 -2.55 -11.68
N ARG A 66 -9.06 -3.66 -12.35
CA ARG A 66 -10.03 -4.49 -13.07
C ARG A 66 -10.31 -5.75 -12.27
N VAL A 67 -11.55 -6.21 -12.31
CA VAL A 67 -11.97 -7.52 -11.81
C VAL A 67 -12.58 -8.35 -12.92
N ASP A 68 -12.25 -9.63 -12.94
CA ASP A 68 -12.83 -10.60 -13.86
C ASP A 68 -14.18 -11.06 -13.29
N ALA A 69 -15.28 -10.70 -13.94
CA ALA A 69 -16.66 -10.95 -13.50
C ALA A 69 -17.28 -12.19 -14.19
N GLY A 70 -16.45 -13.16 -14.61
CA GLY A 70 -16.84 -14.32 -15.40
C GLY A 70 -16.18 -14.36 -16.78
N ASP A 71 -16.53 -15.34 -17.62
CA ASP A 71 -15.80 -15.72 -18.85
C ASP A 71 -15.63 -14.61 -19.91
N THR A 72 -16.41 -13.53 -19.86
CA THR A 72 -16.31 -12.45 -20.85
C THR A 72 -16.45 -11.03 -20.31
N GLU A 73 -16.81 -10.83 -19.04
CA GLU A 73 -17.04 -9.50 -18.49
C GLU A 73 -15.90 -9.08 -17.56
N THR A 74 -15.24 -7.97 -17.88
CA THR A 74 -14.30 -7.31 -16.98
C THR A 74 -14.90 -6.00 -16.51
N ARG A 75 -14.88 -5.75 -15.20
CA ARG A 75 -15.34 -4.48 -14.63
C ARG A 75 -14.16 -3.65 -14.14
N LEU A 76 -14.13 -2.39 -14.55
CA LEU A 76 -13.24 -1.38 -14.00
C LEU A 76 -13.84 -0.86 -12.69
N ARG A 77 -13.06 -0.82 -11.61
CA ARG A 77 -13.49 -0.34 -10.31
C ARG A 77 -12.44 0.58 -9.70
N SER A 78 -12.86 1.54 -8.89
CA SER A 78 -11.96 2.25 -7.99
C SER A 78 -12.26 1.96 -6.51
N LEU A 79 -11.23 2.14 -5.70
CA LEU A 79 -11.29 2.03 -4.26
C LEU A 79 -10.45 3.16 -3.68
N THR A 80 -11.04 3.97 -2.81
CA THR A 80 -10.33 5.04 -2.10
C THR A 80 -10.29 4.74 -0.62
N CYS A 81 -9.10 4.62 -0.05
CA CYS A 81 -8.88 4.43 1.37
C CYS A 81 -8.30 5.71 1.98
N ARG A 82 -8.85 6.17 3.10
CA ARG A 82 -8.28 7.27 3.90
C ARG A 82 -7.84 6.77 5.26
N PHE A 83 -6.75 7.34 5.73
CA PHE A 83 -6.10 6.98 6.97
C PHE A 83 -6.08 8.15 7.95
N ASP A 84 -6.05 7.84 9.25
CA ASP A 84 -5.93 8.84 10.30
C ASP A 84 -4.63 9.66 10.10
N PRO A 85 -4.72 10.99 9.88
CA PRO A 85 -3.54 11.83 9.62
C PRO A 85 -2.60 11.92 10.82
N LEU A 86 -3.05 11.64 12.04
CA LEU A 86 -2.26 11.75 13.28
C LEU A 86 -1.45 10.49 13.60
N ARG A 87 -1.61 9.40 12.83
CA ARG A 87 -1.07 8.06 13.17
C ARG A 87 -0.09 7.51 12.13
N SER A 88 1.17 7.90 12.20
CA SER A 88 2.22 7.47 11.26
C SER A 88 2.82 6.12 11.67
N GLY A 89 3.04 5.18 10.74
CA GLY A 89 3.69 3.89 11.04
C GLY A 89 3.25 2.74 10.13
N ALA A 90 3.84 1.55 10.32
CA ALA A 90 3.45 0.32 9.62
C ALA A 90 1.92 0.20 9.64
N ALA A 91 1.32 0.00 8.46
CA ALA A 91 -0.11 0.20 8.27
C ALA A 91 -0.94 -0.78 9.12
N GLU A 92 -1.34 -0.35 10.31
CA GLU A 92 -2.31 -1.07 11.13
C GLU A 92 -3.71 -0.90 10.51
N PRO A 93 -4.53 -1.97 10.45
CA PRO A 93 -5.94 -1.90 10.08
C PRO A 93 -6.70 -0.79 10.82
N ARG A 94 -6.30 -0.50 12.06
CA ARG A 94 -6.91 0.50 12.93
C ARG A 94 -6.86 1.92 12.39
N HIS A 95 -5.83 2.28 11.61
CA HIS A 95 -5.68 3.63 11.05
C HIS A 95 -6.57 3.90 9.84
N LEU A 96 -7.17 2.87 9.23
CA LEU A 96 -8.13 3.05 8.15
C LEU A 96 -9.42 3.66 8.71
N VAL A 97 -9.74 4.90 8.30
CA VAL A 97 -10.88 5.67 8.81
C VAL A 97 -12.04 5.76 7.84
N ARG A 98 -11.78 5.61 6.53
CA ARG A 98 -12.82 5.66 5.50
C ARG A 98 -12.43 4.84 4.27
N VAL A 99 -13.43 4.23 3.67
CA VAL A 99 -13.33 3.52 2.40
C VAL A 99 -14.48 3.98 1.52
N ASP A 100 -14.17 4.43 0.31
CA ASP A 100 -15.16 4.77 -0.72
C ASP A 100 -14.97 3.85 -1.93
N THR A 101 -16.08 3.33 -2.44
CA THR A 101 -16.16 2.60 -3.72
C THR A 101 -16.91 3.45 -4.74
N GLU A 102 -17.10 2.93 -5.95
CA GLU A 102 -17.96 3.56 -6.97
C GLU A 102 -19.39 3.77 -6.46
N GLU A 103 -19.87 2.86 -5.61
CA GLU A 103 -21.20 2.89 -5.01
C GLU A 103 -21.30 3.82 -3.79
N GLY A 104 -20.19 4.45 -3.39
CA GLY A 104 -20.12 5.41 -2.29
C GLY A 104 -19.33 4.93 -1.08
N ALA A 105 -19.46 5.66 0.03
CA ALA A 105 -18.75 5.36 1.26
C ALA A 105 -19.29 4.10 1.94
N LEU A 106 -18.40 3.25 2.43
CA LEU A 106 -18.79 2.14 3.30
C LEU A 106 -19.38 2.69 4.62
N SER A 107 -20.43 2.03 5.11
CA SER A 107 -20.97 2.35 6.44
C SER A 107 -19.96 2.07 7.54
N SER A 108 -20.06 2.77 8.66
CA SER A 108 -19.17 2.57 9.82
C SER A 108 -19.20 1.13 10.34
N ALA A 109 -20.38 0.49 10.31
CA ALA A 109 -20.51 -0.92 10.68
C ALA A 109 -19.73 -1.83 9.71
N ARG A 110 -19.90 -1.66 8.40
CA ARG A 110 -19.18 -2.47 7.40
C ARG A 110 -17.67 -2.27 7.50
N LEU A 111 -17.22 -1.03 7.70
CA LEU A 111 -15.81 -0.73 7.92
C LEU A 111 -15.27 -1.39 9.19
N TYR A 112 -16.04 -1.40 10.28
CA TYR A 112 -15.65 -2.09 11.51
C TYR A 112 -15.46 -3.59 11.30
N PHE A 113 -16.44 -4.26 10.67
CA PHE A 113 -16.34 -5.70 10.38
C PHE A 113 -15.15 -6.02 9.48
N LEU A 114 -14.93 -5.20 8.45
CA LEU A 114 -13.81 -5.33 7.53
C LEU A 114 -12.46 -5.24 8.25
N LYS A 115 -12.31 -4.27 9.15
CA LYS A 115 -11.08 -4.13 9.95
C LYS A 115 -10.87 -5.32 10.89
N ARG A 116 -11.93 -5.72 11.61
CA ARG A 116 -11.83 -6.68 12.71
C ARG A 116 -11.72 -8.14 12.26
N PHE A 117 -12.41 -8.50 11.18
CA PHE A 117 -12.57 -9.90 10.78
C PHE A 117 -11.86 -10.23 9.47
N TRP A 118 -11.69 -9.26 8.58
CA TRP A 118 -10.96 -9.49 7.33
C TRP A 118 -9.50 -9.08 7.45
N LEU A 119 -9.20 -7.81 7.73
CA LEU A 119 -7.81 -7.32 7.72
C LEU A 119 -6.91 -7.90 8.81
N GLU A 120 -7.49 -8.34 9.93
CA GLU A 120 -6.78 -9.06 10.99
C GLU A 120 -6.68 -10.57 10.73
N SER A 121 -7.25 -11.08 9.64
CA SER A 121 -7.21 -12.52 9.29
C SER A 121 -5.96 -12.89 8.49
N PRO A 122 -5.48 -14.16 8.62
CA PRO A 122 -4.42 -14.67 7.73
C PRO A 122 -4.82 -14.67 6.25
N GLY A 123 -6.12 -14.89 5.98
CA GLY A 123 -6.67 -14.97 4.62
C GLY A 123 -6.49 -13.68 3.82
N ALA A 124 -6.52 -12.52 4.48
CA ALA A 124 -6.29 -11.25 3.82
C ALA A 124 -4.88 -11.19 3.20
N ALA A 125 -3.85 -11.56 3.96
CA ALA A 125 -2.47 -11.50 3.48
C ALA A 125 -2.21 -12.44 2.29
N THR A 126 -2.81 -13.63 2.29
CA THR A 126 -2.70 -14.60 1.18
C THR A 126 -3.50 -14.20 -0.05
N ALA A 127 -4.54 -13.37 0.12
CA ALA A 127 -5.39 -12.89 -0.95
C ALA A 127 -4.93 -11.53 -1.52
N ASP A 128 -3.75 -11.03 -1.13
CA ASP A 128 -3.20 -9.78 -1.67
C ASP A 128 -3.04 -9.90 -3.21
N PRO A 129 -3.71 -9.05 -4.02
CA PRO A 129 -3.64 -9.14 -5.48
C PRO A 129 -2.31 -8.65 -6.07
N ALA A 130 -1.40 -8.10 -5.26
CA ALA A 130 -0.04 -7.78 -5.69
C ALA A 130 0.99 -8.08 -4.57
N PRO A 131 1.17 -9.37 -4.21
CA PRO A 131 2.05 -9.74 -3.12
C PRO A 131 3.48 -9.28 -3.44
N ILE A 132 4.17 -8.74 -2.45
CA ILE A 132 5.57 -8.32 -2.61
C ILE A 132 6.39 -9.61 -2.76
N ALA A 133 6.92 -9.86 -3.96
CA ALA A 133 7.52 -11.15 -4.31
C ALA A 133 8.80 -11.52 -3.54
N ASN A 134 9.39 -10.62 -2.74
CA ASN A 134 10.77 -10.77 -2.26
C ASN A 134 10.90 -10.63 -0.72
N ALA A 135 10.04 -11.27 0.07
CA ALA A 135 10.26 -11.38 1.52
C ALA A 135 11.27 -12.50 1.89
N SER A 136 11.49 -13.46 0.97
CA SER A 136 12.39 -14.60 1.20
C SER A 136 13.87 -14.31 0.89
N GLU A 137 14.18 -13.25 0.14
CA GLU A 137 15.57 -12.92 -0.27
C GLU A 137 16.38 -12.19 0.83
N VAL A 138 15.72 -11.72 1.89
CA VAL A 138 16.37 -10.96 2.98
C VAL A 138 17.07 -11.86 4.02
N THR A 139 16.91 -13.19 3.94
CA THR A 139 17.55 -14.15 4.87
C THR A 139 18.67 -14.96 4.18
N GLU A 140 19.44 -14.37 3.27
CA GLU A 140 20.65 -15.03 2.75
C GLU A 140 21.83 -14.07 2.56
N ILE A 141 21.92 -13.06 3.44
CA ILE A 141 23.11 -12.19 3.55
C ILE A 141 23.63 -12.30 4.98
N SER A 142 23.95 -13.52 5.41
CA SER A 142 24.65 -13.81 6.67
C SER A 142 25.31 -15.18 6.60
N ALA A 143 26.05 -15.45 5.53
CA ALA A 143 27.07 -16.50 5.55
C ALA A 143 28.45 -15.81 5.53
N PRO A 144 29.28 -15.95 6.59
CA PRO A 144 30.65 -15.45 6.55
C PRO A 144 31.43 -16.31 5.55
N GLN A 145 32.05 -15.68 4.54
CA GLN A 145 33.03 -16.39 3.71
C GLN A 145 34.27 -16.67 4.56
N GLN A 146 34.59 -17.96 4.72
CA GLN A 146 35.93 -18.41 5.11
C GLN A 146 36.85 -18.43 3.90
#